data_AF-A0A1W9HRJ1-F1
#
_entry.id   AF-A0A1W9HRJ1-F1
#
_cell.length_a   1.000
_cell.length_b   1.000
_cell.length_c   1.000
_cell.angle_alpha   90.00
_cell.angle_beta   90.00
_cell.angle_gamma   90.00
#
_symmetry.space_group_name_H-M   'P 1'
#
loop_
_entity.id
_entity.type
_entity.pdbx_description
1 polymer ?
#
loop_
_entity_poly.entity_id
_entity_poly.type
_entity_poly.pdbx_seq_one_letter_code
_entity_poly.pdbx_strand_id
1 'polypeptide(L)'
;MINCPKCGFQQPPDDFCASCGVNMSTYRPAKKPFFVALRESRFAQAIALTLVIAVGLLYLKSKIFLHEEQATFSTLEEEEKSAPNFNLPRIQHPQSHLEAVKGNAPPQQKVATLPLGDSKVINAPIPVPEAMSAQVIFLEVPKAVFEKELAPYINFQGSNNIRGGSLSKFPEQTVKESRDLGTQNKVIQKKEIWDLIKRNPATPQDPQEYGFSLQIENTDNAENLRTLQFSYLSHLPLYTDRKIASVETSELMDSVKVPVSGGFFIVGGGFPRRTGSETYPLNGGVFDILNSPRFKEGETEFVILVMPKP
;
A
#
# COMPACT_ATOMS: atom_id res chain seq x y z
N MET A 1 30.62 -13.73 -71.74
CA MET A 1 29.57 -14.36 -70.92
C MET A 1 29.33 -13.49 -69.70
N ILE A 2 28.11 -13.50 -69.15
CA ILE A 2 27.73 -12.75 -67.96
C ILE A 2 27.09 -13.70 -66.92
N ASN A 3 27.24 -13.37 -65.64
CA ASN A 3 26.65 -14.15 -64.53
C ASN A 3 25.37 -13.47 -64.06
N CYS A 4 24.30 -14.24 -63.90
CA CYS A 4 23.05 -13.72 -63.34
C CYS A 4 23.28 -13.23 -61.89
N PRO A 5 22.95 -11.97 -61.55
CA PRO A 5 23.18 -11.43 -60.21
C PRO A 5 22.24 -12.03 -59.13
N LYS A 6 21.17 -12.73 -59.53
CA LYS A 6 20.22 -13.37 -58.61
C LYS A 6 20.61 -14.81 -58.25
N CYS A 7 21.06 -15.61 -59.23
CA CYS A 7 21.32 -17.04 -59.04
C CYS A 7 22.73 -17.52 -59.44
N GLY A 8 23.58 -16.66 -60.01
CA GLY A 8 24.95 -16.98 -60.40
C GLY A 8 25.12 -17.74 -61.73
N PHE A 9 24.04 -18.04 -62.45
CA PHE A 9 24.08 -18.78 -63.72
C PHE A 9 24.86 -18.03 -64.82
N GLN A 10 25.75 -18.72 -65.54
CA GLN A 10 26.55 -18.18 -66.65
C GLN A 10 25.82 -18.31 -67.99
N GLN A 11 25.63 -17.20 -68.70
CA GLN A 11 24.97 -17.18 -70.02
C GLN A 11 25.54 -16.10 -70.95
N PRO A 12 25.25 -16.15 -72.27
CA PRO A 12 25.49 -15.03 -73.18
C PRO A 12 24.73 -13.76 -72.75
N PRO A 13 25.10 -12.57 -73.25
CA PRO A 13 24.38 -11.32 -72.96
C PRO A 13 22.93 -11.41 -73.45
N ASP A 14 21.97 -11.23 -72.55
CA ASP A 14 20.52 -11.23 -72.80
C ASP A 14 19.84 -10.30 -71.78
N ASP A 15 18.61 -9.86 -72.01
CA ASP A 15 17.84 -9.05 -71.07
C ASP A 15 17.31 -9.87 -69.90
N PHE A 16 17.08 -11.18 -70.10
CA PHE A 16 16.52 -12.07 -69.09
C PHE A 16 17.45 -13.26 -68.78
N CYS A 17 17.48 -13.66 -67.51
CA CYS A 17 18.18 -14.88 -67.13
C CYS A 17 17.39 -16.13 -67.53
N ALA A 18 18.01 -17.03 -68.29
CA ALA A 18 17.41 -18.28 -68.74
C ALA A 18 17.09 -19.25 -67.59
N SER A 19 17.77 -19.13 -66.45
CA SER A 19 17.56 -20.00 -65.29
C SER A 19 16.47 -19.49 -64.34
N CYS A 20 16.42 -18.18 -64.05
CA CYS A 20 15.51 -17.63 -63.03
C CYS A 20 14.55 -16.54 -63.52
N GLY A 21 14.55 -16.23 -64.82
CA GLY A 21 13.63 -15.29 -65.47
C GLY A 21 13.79 -13.83 -65.07
N VAL A 22 14.83 -13.49 -64.29
CA VAL A 22 15.01 -12.10 -63.84
C VAL A 22 15.53 -11.22 -64.96
N ASN A 23 14.96 -10.03 -65.09
CA ASN A 23 15.47 -9.01 -66.00
C ASN A 23 16.80 -8.46 -65.46
N MET A 24 17.90 -8.72 -66.17
CA MET A 24 19.26 -8.41 -65.70
C MET A 24 19.61 -6.92 -65.82
N SER A 25 18.98 -6.18 -66.74
CA SER A 25 19.22 -4.74 -66.94
C SER A 25 18.55 -3.87 -65.87
N THR A 26 17.46 -4.35 -65.27
CA THR A 26 16.70 -3.63 -64.22
C THR A 26 16.84 -4.23 -62.83
N TYR A 27 17.54 -5.36 -62.69
CA TYR A 27 17.67 -6.04 -61.40
C TYR A 27 18.36 -5.16 -60.35
N ARG A 28 17.65 -4.88 -59.26
CA ARG A 28 18.20 -4.30 -58.04
C ARG A 28 18.04 -5.32 -56.92
N PRO A 29 19.13 -5.78 -56.29
CA PRO A 29 19.01 -6.68 -55.15
C PRO A 29 18.17 -6.01 -54.07
N ALA A 30 17.28 -6.77 -53.43
CA ALA A 30 16.51 -6.26 -52.31
C ALA A 30 17.47 -5.72 -51.25
N LYS A 31 17.21 -4.49 -50.78
CA LYS A 31 18.01 -3.92 -49.68
C LYS A 31 17.92 -4.89 -48.50
N LYS A 32 19.07 -5.24 -47.91
CA LYS A 32 19.09 -6.05 -46.68
C LYS A 32 18.15 -5.38 -45.66
N PRO A 33 17.33 -6.15 -44.93
CA PRO A 33 16.48 -5.59 -43.89
C PRO A 33 17.36 -4.84 -42.88
N PHE A 34 16.89 -3.67 -42.44
CA PHE A 34 17.66 -2.73 -41.61
C PHE A 34 18.28 -3.41 -40.38
N PHE A 35 17.56 -4.33 -39.73
CA PHE A 35 18.05 -5.06 -38.55
C PHE A 35 19.25 -5.98 -38.84
N VAL A 36 19.32 -6.59 -40.04
CA VAL A 36 20.46 -7.42 -40.43
C VAL A 36 21.68 -6.54 -40.69
N ALA A 37 21.48 -5.42 -41.38
CA ALA A 37 22.53 -4.43 -41.60
C ALA A 37 23.04 -3.83 -40.27
N LEU A 38 22.15 -3.59 -39.31
CA LEU A 38 22.51 -3.06 -37.99
C LEU A 38 23.31 -4.09 -37.16
N ARG A 39 22.95 -5.37 -37.21
CA ARG A 39 23.65 -6.44 -36.48
C ARG A 39 25.06 -6.71 -37.04
N GLU A 40 25.26 -6.56 -38.35
CA GLU A 40 26.56 -6.70 -39.02
C GLU A 40 27.49 -5.49 -38.76
N SER A 41 26.95 -4.35 -38.34
CA SER A 41 27.73 -3.12 -38.12
C SER A 41 28.52 -3.15 -36.80
N ARG A 42 29.85 -3.12 -36.90
CA ARG A 42 30.76 -3.01 -35.73
C ARG A 42 30.53 -1.73 -34.92
N PHE A 43 30.16 -0.65 -35.58
CA PHE A 43 29.86 0.62 -34.93
C PHE A 43 28.58 0.54 -34.08
N ALA A 44 27.53 -0.10 -34.60
CA ALA A 44 26.29 -0.31 -33.86
C ALA A 44 26.50 -1.21 -32.63
N GLN A 45 27.35 -2.24 -32.76
CA GLN A 45 27.74 -3.09 -31.63
C GLN A 45 28.47 -2.31 -30.54
N ALA A 46 29.38 -1.40 -30.91
CA ALA A 46 30.10 -0.56 -29.95
C ALA A 46 29.15 0.36 -29.18
N ILE A 47 28.23 1.05 -29.87
CA ILE A 47 27.21 1.91 -29.23
C ILE A 47 26.34 1.11 -28.26
N ALA A 48 25.85 -0.06 -28.68
CA ALA A 48 25.01 -0.91 -27.83
C ALA A 48 25.76 -1.33 -26.55
N LEU A 49 27.03 -1.70 -26.66
CA LEU A 49 27.87 -2.04 -25.52
C LEU A 49 28.06 -0.85 -24.57
N THR A 50 28.34 0.34 -25.11
CA THR A 50 28.47 1.58 -24.31
C THR A 50 27.18 1.89 -23.55
N LEU A 51 26.02 1.73 -24.17
CA LEU A 51 24.73 1.94 -23.50
C LEU A 51 24.49 0.95 -22.35
N VAL A 52 24.81 -0.33 -22.55
CA VAL A 52 24.68 -1.35 -21.49
C VAL A 52 25.58 -1.02 -20.30
N ILE A 53 26.82 -0.59 -20.55
CA ILE A 53 27.75 -0.18 -19.49
C ILE A 53 27.23 1.07 -18.77
N ALA A 54 26.74 2.08 -19.49
CA ALA A 54 26.21 3.29 -18.89
C ALA A 54 25.00 3.02 -17.99
N VAL A 55 24.05 2.18 -18.43
CA VAL A 55 22.90 1.77 -17.62
C VAL A 55 23.34 0.97 -16.39
N GLY A 56 24.31 0.06 -16.54
CA GLY A 56 24.88 -0.69 -15.42
C GLY A 56 25.53 0.22 -14.36
N LEU A 57 26.27 1.24 -14.79
CA LEU A 57 26.88 2.23 -13.90
C LEU A 57 25.82 3.09 -13.19
N LEU A 58 24.77 3.51 -13.89
CA LEU A 58 23.65 4.25 -13.27
C LEU A 58 22.93 3.41 -12.22
N TYR A 59 22.70 2.12 -12.50
CA TYR A 59 22.09 1.19 -11.55
C TYR A 59 22.94 1.01 -10.30
N LEU A 60 24.26 0.81 -10.45
CA LEU A 60 25.19 0.71 -9.32
C LEU A 60 25.22 1.99 -8.49
N LYS A 61 25.23 3.17 -9.13
CA LYS A 61 25.18 4.46 -8.44
C LYS A 61 23.88 4.62 -7.63
N SER A 62 22.73 4.25 -8.21
CA SER A 62 21.46 4.31 -7.48
C SER A 62 21.44 3.39 -6.26
N LYS A 63 22.08 2.21 -6.35
CA LYS A 63 22.13 1.25 -5.25
C LYS A 63 23.05 1.69 -4.12
N ILE A 64 24.19 2.31 -4.45
CA ILE A 64 25.13 2.84 -3.44
C ILE A 64 24.50 4.02 -2.70
N PHE A 65 23.86 4.94 -3.43
CA PHE A 65 23.21 6.13 -2.83
C PHE A 65 22.12 5.76 -1.82
N LEU A 66 21.34 4.71 -2.09
CA LEU A 66 20.31 4.21 -1.16
C LEU A 66 20.89 3.65 0.16
N HIS A 67 22.14 3.19 0.17
CA HIS A 67 22.77 2.67 1.39
C HIS A 67 23.36 3.77 2.28
N GLU A 68 23.71 4.93 1.70
CA GLU A 68 24.33 6.02 2.45
C GLU A 68 23.33 6.76 3.35
N GLU A 69 22.05 6.88 2.93
CA GLU A 69 21.00 7.50 3.78
C GLU A 69 20.68 6.70 5.05
N GLN A 70 20.90 5.38 5.07
CA GLN A 70 20.65 4.57 6.26
C GLN A 70 21.77 4.67 7.31
N ALA A 71 23.00 4.96 6.89
CA ALA A 71 24.13 5.09 7.80
C ALA A 71 24.08 6.40 8.62
N THR A 72 23.57 7.49 8.03
CA THR A 72 23.55 8.81 8.68
C THR A 72 22.45 8.96 9.75
N PHE A 73 21.36 8.19 9.66
CA PHE A 73 20.31 8.21 10.69
C PHE A 73 20.67 7.41 11.95
N SER A 74 21.58 6.44 11.84
CA SER A 74 21.99 5.59 12.96
C SER A 74 22.77 6.35 14.04
N THR A 75 23.45 7.45 13.67
CA THR A 75 24.24 8.25 14.61
C THR A 75 23.45 9.30 15.37
N LEU A 76 22.24 9.68 14.91
CA LEU A 76 21.40 10.66 15.61
C LEU A 76 20.61 10.03 16.79
N GLU A 77 20.26 8.74 16.71
CA GLU A 77 19.58 8.04 17.82
C GLU A 77 20.51 7.76 19.02
N GLU A 78 21.83 7.76 18.82
CA GLU A 78 22.78 7.56 19.92
C GLU A 78 23.08 8.87 20.69
N GLU A 79 22.87 10.04 20.05
CA GLU A 79 23.05 11.34 20.69
C GLU A 79 21.84 11.74 21.57
N GLU A 80 20.62 11.27 21.27
CA GLU A 80 19.42 11.55 22.07
C GLU A 80 19.42 10.86 23.44
N LYS A 81 20.17 9.75 23.60
CA LYS A 81 20.37 9.10 24.92
C LYS A 81 21.33 9.86 25.84
N SER A 82 21.99 10.91 25.35
CA SER A 82 23.01 11.67 26.08
C SER A 82 22.52 13.02 26.61
N ALA A 83 21.29 13.42 26.33
CA ALA A 83 20.80 14.75 26.71
C ALA A 83 20.60 14.87 28.24
N PRO A 84 21.08 15.94 28.88
CA PRO A 84 20.88 16.18 30.31
C PRO A 84 19.40 16.43 30.62
N ASN A 85 18.95 15.79 31.70
CA ASN A 85 17.57 15.78 32.19
C ASN A 85 17.11 17.20 32.60
N PHE A 86 16.51 17.95 31.68
CA PHE A 86 15.97 19.28 31.94
C PHE A 86 14.59 19.16 32.61
N ASN A 87 14.58 19.26 33.94
CA ASN A 87 13.35 19.47 34.72
C ASN A 87 12.77 20.86 34.42
N LEU A 88 11.94 20.97 33.39
CA LEU A 88 11.13 22.16 33.16
C LEU A 88 9.89 22.16 34.09
N PRO A 89 9.54 23.30 34.70
CA PRO A 89 8.36 23.41 35.53
C PRO A 89 7.09 23.17 34.71
N ARG A 90 6.29 22.24 35.21
CA ARG A 90 4.97 21.83 34.70
C ARG A 90 4.03 23.03 34.63
N ILE A 91 3.80 23.54 33.41
CA ILE A 91 2.74 24.53 33.16
C ILE A 91 1.39 23.84 33.41
N GLN A 92 0.65 24.35 34.40
CA GLN A 92 -0.69 23.90 34.72
C GLN A 92 -1.64 24.34 33.60
N HIS A 93 -2.22 23.37 32.90
CA HIS A 93 -3.30 23.59 31.94
C HIS A 93 -4.56 24.02 32.71
N PRO A 94 -5.27 25.10 32.30
CA PRO A 94 -6.51 25.52 32.94
C PRO A 94 -7.60 24.45 32.75
N GLN A 95 -8.15 23.96 33.86
CA GLN A 95 -9.32 23.09 33.90
C GLN A 95 -10.53 23.85 33.37
N SER A 96 -11.11 23.37 32.28
CA SER A 96 -12.42 23.79 31.81
C SER A 96 -13.50 23.30 32.78
N HIS A 97 -14.27 24.25 33.30
CA HIS A 97 -15.48 24.01 34.07
C HIS A 97 -16.51 23.26 33.22
N LEU A 98 -16.87 22.04 33.64
CA LEU A 98 -18.06 21.32 33.20
C LEU A 98 -19.12 21.48 34.28
N GLU A 99 -20.17 22.26 33.97
CA GLU A 99 -21.34 22.44 34.81
C GLU A 99 -22.09 21.11 34.99
N ALA A 100 -22.34 20.77 36.26
CA ALA A 100 -23.09 19.60 36.66
C ALA A 100 -24.60 19.83 36.49
N VAL A 101 -25.20 19.12 35.54
CA VAL A 101 -26.66 18.97 35.43
C VAL A 101 -27.14 17.99 36.51
N LYS A 102 -27.86 18.50 37.51
CA LYS A 102 -28.59 17.70 38.51
C LYS A 102 -29.76 16.98 37.85
N GLY A 103 -29.63 15.66 37.66
CA GLY A 103 -30.70 14.75 37.28
C GLY A 103 -31.09 13.82 38.44
N ASN A 104 -32.40 13.67 38.65
CA ASN A 104 -33.04 13.02 39.79
C ASN A 104 -32.70 11.51 39.94
N ALA A 105 -32.50 11.08 41.18
CA ALA A 105 -32.29 9.68 41.55
C ALA A 105 -33.60 8.88 41.56
N PRO A 106 -33.63 7.63 41.06
CA PRO A 106 -34.75 6.71 41.22
C PRO A 106 -34.70 5.97 42.58
N PRO A 107 -35.85 5.42 43.05
CA PRO A 107 -36.01 4.87 44.39
C PRO A 107 -35.29 3.53 44.58
N GLN A 108 -34.67 3.37 45.74
CA GLN A 108 -33.99 2.16 46.18
C GLN A 108 -34.98 1.00 46.38
N GLN A 109 -34.84 -0.07 45.60
CA GLN A 109 -35.49 -1.35 45.87
C GLN A 109 -34.69 -2.16 46.90
N LYS A 110 -35.40 -2.58 47.94
CA LYS A 110 -34.92 -3.38 49.07
C LYS A 110 -34.73 -4.83 48.60
N VAL A 111 -33.49 -5.23 48.35
CA VAL A 111 -33.15 -6.61 47.95
C VAL A 111 -33.05 -7.48 49.21
N ALA A 112 -33.76 -8.60 49.18
CA ALA A 112 -33.80 -9.60 50.25
C ALA A 112 -32.51 -10.42 50.29
N THR A 113 -31.96 -10.57 51.50
CA THR A 113 -30.78 -11.38 51.80
C THR A 113 -31.11 -12.87 51.72
N LEU A 114 -30.57 -13.57 50.71
CA LEU A 114 -30.61 -15.03 50.61
C LEU A 114 -29.45 -15.66 51.41
N PRO A 115 -29.64 -16.88 51.96
CA PRO A 115 -28.66 -17.54 52.82
C PRO A 115 -27.44 -18.02 52.03
N LEU A 116 -26.27 -17.74 52.62
CA LEU A 116 -24.94 -18.15 52.19
C LEU A 116 -24.83 -19.67 52.30
N GLY A 117 -24.89 -20.37 51.17
CA GLY A 117 -24.54 -21.78 51.06
C GLY A 117 -23.05 -21.93 50.75
N ASP A 118 -22.35 -22.77 51.51
CA ASP A 118 -20.93 -23.09 51.38
C ASP A 118 -20.60 -23.67 49.99
N SER A 119 -20.35 -22.79 49.01
CA SER A 119 -19.85 -23.17 47.70
C SER A 119 -18.33 -23.29 47.76
N LYS A 120 -17.86 -24.53 47.65
CA LYS A 120 -16.47 -24.91 47.46
C LYS A 120 -15.94 -24.21 46.20
N VAL A 121 -15.24 -23.10 46.37
CA VAL A 121 -14.64 -22.33 45.26
C VAL A 121 -13.50 -23.17 44.67
N ILE A 122 -13.80 -23.87 43.58
CA ILE A 122 -12.78 -24.52 42.76
C ILE A 122 -12.11 -23.38 41.98
N ASN A 123 -10.92 -22.98 42.41
CA ASN A 123 -10.04 -22.09 41.67
C ASN A 123 -9.55 -22.81 40.40
N ALA A 124 -10.40 -22.92 39.38
CA ALA A 124 -9.95 -23.25 38.04
C ALA A 124 -9.04 -22.11 37.56
N PRO A 125 -7.86 -22.41 36.97
CA PRO A 125 -7.00 -21.39 36.39
C PRO A 125 -7.83 -20.55 35.42
N ILE A 126 -7.88 -19.23 35.65
CA ILE A 126 -8.50 -18.30 34.71
C ILE A 126 -7.69 -18.42 33.42
N PRO A 127 -8.28 -18.86 32.29
CA PRO A 127 -7.56 -18.97 31.04
C PRO A 127 -7.02 -17.58 30.69
N VAL A 128 -5.70 -17.49 30.54
CA VAL A 128 -5.02 -16.26 30.15
C VAL A 128 -5.60 -15.83 28.79
N PRO A 129 -6.04 -14.56 28.62
CA PRO A 129 -6.59 -14.10 27.36
C PRO A 129 -5.56 -14.31 26.23
N GLU A 130 -5.96 -15.06 25.21
CA GLU A 130 -5.11 -15.45 24.09
C GLU A 130 -4.78 -14.22 23.24
N ALA A 131 -3.51 -13.81 23.27
CA ALA A 131 -3.03 -12.71 22.45
C ALA A 131 -3.08 -13.08 20.95
N MET A 132 -3.32 -12.08 20.10
CA MET A 132 -3.41 -12.25 18.65
C MET A 132 -2.26 -11.51 17.98
N SER A 133 -1.39 -12.24 17.28
CA SER A 133 -0.50 -11.59 16.32
C SER A 133 -1.32 -11.14 15.11
N ALA A 134 -1.09 -9.92 14.62
CA ALA A 134 -1.75 -9.35 13.46
C ALA A 134 -0.73 -8.65 12.55
N GLN A 135 -1.00 -8.67 11.26
CA GLN A 135 -0.23 -8.04 10.20
C GLN A 135 -1.16 -7.12 9.39
N VAL A 136 -0.76 -5.87 9.24
CA VAL A 136 -1.44 -4.90 8.36
C VAL A 136 -0.55 -4.64 7.16
N ILE A 137 -1.08 -4.83 5.96
CA ILE A 137 -0.38 -4.64 4.69
C ILE A 137 -1.11 -3.56 3.90
N PHE A 138 -0.35 -2.61 3.39
CA PHE A 138 -0.85 -1.52 2.55
C PHE A 138 -0.51 -1.82 1.09
N LEU A 139 -1.53 -1.87 0.23
CA LEU A 139 -1.39 -2.30 -1.15
C LEU A 139 -1.96 -1.25 -2.12
N GLU A 140 -1.23 -1.00 -3.21
CA GLU A 140 -1.76 -0.42 -4.44
C GLU A 140 -2.12 -1.57 -5.38
N VAL A 141 -3.41 -1.82 -5.56
CA VAL A 141 -3.96 -2.98 -6.28
C VAL A 141 -4.52 -2.53 -7.63
N PRO A 142 -4.11 -3.09 -8.77
CA PRO A 142 -4.74 -2.79 -10.05
C PRO A 142 -6.24 -3.14 -10.02
N LYS A 143 -7.09 -2.28 -10.59
CA LYS A 143 -8.55 -2.45 -10.54
C LYS A 143 -9.01 -3.80 -11.08
N ALA A 144 -8.42 -4.27 -12.18
CA ALA A 144 -8.73 -5.59 -12.74
C ALA A 144 -8.46 -6.74 -11.74
N VAL A 145 -7.39 -6.64 -10.96
CA VAL A 145 -7.04 -7.61 -9.90
C VAL A 145 -8.02 -7.48 -8.74
N PHE A 146 -8.32 -6.25 -8.32
CA PHE A 146 -9.29 -5.96 -7.27
C PHE A 146 -10.68 -6.55 -7.59
N GLU A 147 -11.23 -6.25 -8.76
CA GLU A 147 -12.56 -6.71 -9.20
C GLU A 147 -12.64 -8.24 -9.26
N LYS A 148 -11.54 -8.90 -9.63
CA LYS A 148 -11.44 -10.36 -9.72
C LYS A 148 -11.29 -11.03 -8.35
N GLU A 149 -10.42 -10.50 -7.49
CA GLU A 149 -9.92 -11.22 -6.30
C GLU A 149 -10.49 -10.71 -4.98
N LEU A 150 -10.93 -9.45 -4.90
CA LEU A 150 -11.38 -8.84 -3.64
C LEU A 150 -12.84 -8.40 -3.70
N ALA A 151 -13.30 -7.84 -4.83
CA ALA A 151 -14.67 -7.35 -4.95
C ALA A 151 -15.76 -8.40 -4.63
N PRO A 152 -15.61 -9.71 -4.95
CA PRO A 152 -16.60 -10.73 -4.59
C PRO A 152 -16.78 -10.93 -3.08
N TYR A 153 -15.84 -10.48 -2.26
CA TYR A 153 -15.82 -10.66 -0.81
C TYR A 153 -16.26 -9.42 -0.04
N ILE A 154 -16.64 -8.34 -0.73
CA ILE A 154 -17.14 -7.12 -0.08
C ILE A 154 -18.45 -7.44 0.64
N ASN A 155 -18.48 -7.21 1.94
CA ASN A 155 -19.64 -7.45 2.79
C ASN A 155 -19.92 -6.34 3.81
N PHE A 156 -19.13 -5.27 3.82
CA PHE A 156 -19.45 -4.03 4.54
C PHE A 156 -19.10 -2.79 3.72
N GLN A 157 -19.83 -1.70 3.98
CA GLN A 157 -19.70 -0.42 3.28
C GLN A 157 -19.91 0.75 4.25
N GLY A 158 -19.01 1.73 4.18
CA GLY A 158 -19.04 2.95 4.98
C GLY A 158 -19.39 4.18 4.16
N SER A 159 -19.07 5.35 4.72
CA SER A 159 -19.20 6.63 4.03
C SER A 159 -18.20 6.76 2.88
N ASN A 160 -18.45 7.69 1.93
CA ASN A 160 -17.50 8.13 0.90
C ASN A 160 -16.82 7.00 0.10
N ASN A 161 -17.58 5.95 -0.24
CA ASN A 161 -17.11 4.78 -1.00
C ASN A 161 -16.08 3.89 -0.29
N ILE A 162 -15.88 4.06 1.03
CA ILE A 162 -15.13 3.08 1.81
C ILE A 162 -15.95 1.79 1.84
N ARG A 163 -15.31 0.67 1.52
CA ARG A 163 -15.92 -0.66 1.48
C ARG A 163 -14.92 -1.68 1.99
N GLY A 164 -15.38 -2.85 2.38
CA GLY A 164 -14.46 -3.90 2.75
C GLY A 164 -15.12 -5.25 2.88
N GLY A 165 -14.28 -6.24 3.16
CA GLY A 165 -14.67 -7.63 3.09
C GLY A 165 -13.89 -8.52 4.05
N SER A 166 -14.46 -9.67 4.37
CA SER A 166 -13.76 -10.75 5.08
C SER A 166 -13.24 -11.80 4.10
N LEU A 167 -12.01 -12.26 4.33
CA LEU A 167 -11.35 -13.28 3.52
C LEU A 167 -11.15 -14.54 4.36
N SER A 168 -11.46 -15.71 3.80
CA SER A 168 -11.21 -17.00 4.44
C SER A 168 -9.76 -17.46 4.31
N LYS A 169 -9.07 -16.99 3.26
CA LYS A 169 -7.66 -17.27 2.95
C LYS A 169 -6.99 -16.04 2.35
N PHE A 170 -5.68 -15.97 2.50
CA PHE A 170 -4.86 -14.91 1.94
C PHE A 170 -4.84 -14.97 0.41
N PRO A 171 -5.15 -13.87 -0.30
CA PRO A 171 -5.13 -13.83 -1.74
C PRO A 171 -3.68 -13.59 -2.23
N GLU A 172 -2.87 -14.66 -2.24
CA GLU A 172 -1.46 -14.59 -2.65
C GLU A 172 -1.25 -13.94 -4.03
N GLN A 173 -2.17 -14.20 -4.95
CA GLN A 173 -2.11 -13.63 -6.30
C GLN A 173 -2.29 -12.11 -6.28
N THR A 174 -3.23 -11.61 -5.48
CA THR A 174 -3.41 -10.16 -5.29
C THR A 174 -2.13 -9.52 -4.81
N VAL A 175 -1.44 -10.09 -3.83
CA VAL A 175 -0.20 -9.51 -3.31
C VAL A 175 0.93 -9.55 -4.33
N LYS A 176 1.05 -10.63 -5.12
CA LYS A 176 2.08 -10.74 -6.18
C LYS A 176 1.89 -9.72 -7.30
N GLU A 177 0.64 -9.39 -7.63
CA GLU A 177 0.29 -8.45 -8.70
C GLU A 177 0.09 -7.01 -8.22
N SER A 178 0.17 -6.79 -6.90
CA SER A 178 0.04 -5.47 -6.28
C SER A 178 1.40 -4.91 -5.90
N ARG A 179 1.45 -3.59 -5.70
CA ARG A 179 2.62 -2.94 -5.12
C ARG A 179 2.45 -2.85 -3.60
N ASP A 180 3.41 -3.39 -2.87
CA ASP A 180 3.52 -3.23 -1.42
C ASP A 180 3.98 -1.80 -1.09
N LEU A 181 3.18 -1.10 -0.27
CA LEU A 181 3.43 0.26 0.20
C LEU A 181 3.93 0.28 1.65
N GLY A 182 3.90 -0.86 2.32
CA GLY A 182 4.32 -1.02 3.70
C GLY A 182 3.61 -2.18 4.38
N THR A 183 4.33 -2.78 5.32
CA THR A 183 3.81 -3.85 6.18
C THR A 183 4.10 -3.50 7.63
N GLN A 184 3.11 -3.67 8.50
CA GLN A 184 3.25 -3.51 9.95
C GLN A 184 2.76 -4.75 10.67
N ASN A 185 3.41 -5.10 11.78
CA ASN A 185 3.08 -6.28 12.58
C ASN A 185 2.92 -5.86 14.04
N LYS A 186 1.89 -6.37 14.71
CA LYS A 186 1.71 -6.16 16.15
C LYS A 186 1.03 -7.38 16.79
N VAL A 187 1.42 -7.70 18.02
CA VAL A 187 0.65 -8.61 18.87
C VAL A 187 -0.36 -7.76 19.64
N ILE A 188 -1.64 -8.01 19.41
CA ILE A 188 -2.80 -7.33 20.01
C ILE A 188 -3.36 -8.23 21.11
N GLN A 189 -3.34 -7.77 22.35
CA GLN A 189 -4.00 -8.46 23.45
C GLN A 189 -5.53 -8.30 23.37
N LYS A 190 -6.28 -9.15 24.07
CA LYS A 190 -7.75 -9.01 24.14
C LYS A 190 -8.12 -7.62 24.72
N LYS A 191 -9.00 -6.88 24.04
CA LYS A 191 -9.37 -5.48 24.35
C LYS A 191 -8.23 -4.46 24.21
N GLU A 192 -7.07 -4.84 23.69
CA GLU A 192 -6.04 -3.88 23.33
C GLU A 192 -6.43 -3.21 22.02
N ILE A 193 -6.35 -1.88 21.99
CA ILE A 193 -6.53 -1.10 20.77
C ILE A 193 -5.18 -0.96 20.10
N TRP A 194 -5.06 -1.45 18.87
CA TRP A 194 -3.95 -1.10 18.00
C TRP A 194 -4.31 0.13 17.19
N ASP A 195 -3.76 1.30 17.56
CA ASP A 195 -3.90 2.53 16.79
C ASP A 195 -2.77 2.62 15.75
N LEU A 196 -3.16 2.60 14.48
CA LEU A 196 -2.29 2.69 13.33
C LEU A 196 -2.47 4.06 12.71
N ILE A 197 -1.68 5.02 13.19
CA ILE A 197 -1.75 6.40 12.74
C ILE A 197 -0.70 6.63 11.67
N LYS A 198 -1.14 7.16 10.53
CA LYS A 198 -0.28 7.75 9.51
C LYS A 198 -0.75 9.17 9.34
N ARG A 199 0.09 10.14 9.70
CA ARG A 199 -0.22 11.58 9.61
C ARG A 199 0.96 12.33 9.01
N ASN A 200 0.68 13.35 8.21
CA ASN A 200 1.64 14.41 7.97
C ASN A 200 1.61 15.36 9.17
N PRO A 201 2.74 15.65 9.83
CA PRO A 201 2.74 16.60 10.94
C PRO A 201 2.17 17.94 10.49
N ALA A 202 1.27 18.47 11.31
CA ALA A 202 0.80 19.84 11.19
C ALA A 202 2.01 20.79 11.12
N THR A 203 2.00 21.71 10.18
CA THR A 203 3.00 22.79 10.12
C THR A 203 2.43 24.04 10.79
N PRO A 204 3.25 24.98 11.28
CA PRO A 204 2.73 26.25 11.80
C PRO A 204 1.85 27.00 10.79
N GLN A 205 2.08 26.80 9.49
CA GLN A 205 1.32 27.39 8.39
C GLN A 205 0.04 26.61 8.05
N ASP A 206 -0.02 25.33 8.45
CA ASP A 206 -1.13 24.44 8.18
C ASP A 206 -1.33 23.49 9.38
N PRO A 207 -2.19 23.87 10.35
CA PRO A 207 -2.38 23.11 11.58
C PRO A 207 -3.20 21.83 11.36
N GLN A 208 -3.69 21.58 10.14
CA GLN A 208 -4.53 20.43 9.87
C GLN A 208 -3.68 19.16 9.72
N GLU A 209 -4.09 18.11 10.41
CA GLU A 209 -3.47 16.80 10.30
C GLU A 209 -4.13 16.01 9.18
N TYR A 210 -3.33 15.56 8.22
CA TYR A 210 -3.80 14.74 7.10
C TYR A 210 -3.31 13.32 7.26
N GLY A 211 -4.16 12.35 6.93
CA GLY A 211 -3.79 10.95 6.90
C GLY A 211 -4.93 10.03 7.27
N PHE A 212 -4.62 8.92 7.92
CA PHE A 212 -5.62 8.01 8.45
C PHE A 212 -5.23 7.43 9.81
N SER A 213 -6.23 7.04 10.57
CA SER A 213 -6.13 6.21 11.77
C SER A 213 -6.93 4.95 11.52
N LEU A 214 -6.31 3.80 11.78
CA LEU A 214 -6.98 2.52 11.85
C LEU A 214 -6.81 1.97 13.26
N GLN A 215 -7.92 1.86 13.98
CA GLN A 215 -7.98 1.24 15.29
C GLN A 215 -8.51 -0.18 15.15
N ILE A 216 -7.80 -1.16 15.71
CA ILE A 216 -8.23 -2.57 15.71
C ILE A 216 -8.30 -3.04 17.15
N GLU A 217 -9.45 -3.60 17.53
CA GLU A 217 -9.68 -4.22 18.84
C GLU A 217 -10.09 -5.68 18.68
N ASN A 218 -9.40 -6.56 19.42
CA ASN A 218 -9.77 -7.97 19.53
C ASN A 218 -10.81 -8.16 20.65
N THR A 219 -12.06 -8.40 20.28
CA THR A 219 -13.19 -8.38 21.24
C THR A 219 -13.55 -9.75 21.79
N ASP A 220 -13.73 -10.77 20.94
CA ASP A 220 -14.11 -12.12 21.38
C ASP A 220 -13.64 -13.21 20.41
N ASN A 221 -13.33 -14.37 21.00
CA ASN A 221 -13.03 -15.62 20.31
C ASN A 221 -14.20 -16.59 20.55
N ALA A 222 -14.90 -16.97 19.48
CA ALA A 222 -15.76 -18.15 19.48
C ALA A 222 -15.00 -19.28 18.77
N GLU A 223 -15.38 -20.55 18.97
CA GLU A 223 -14.68 -21.69 18.37
C GLU A 223 -14.46 -21.48 16.86
N ASN A 224 -13.20 -21.24 16.48
CA ASN A 224 -12.68 -20.98 15.12
C ASN A 224 -12.92 -19.61 14.47
N LEU A 225 -13.53 -18.65 15.17
CA LEU A 225 -13.77 -17.29 14.67
C LEU A 225 -13.29 -16.23 15.66
N ARG A 226 -12.56 -15.24 15.15
CA ARG A 226 -12.17 -14.03 15.90
C ARG A 226 -13.06 -12.88 15.48
N THR A 227 -13.60 -12.14 16.45
CA THR A 227 -14.35 -10.91 16.18
C THR A 227 -13.42 -9.72 16.36
N LEU A 228 -13.11 -9.04 15.26
CA LEU A 228 -12.34 -7.81 15.25
C LEU A 228 -13.30 -6.63 15.12
N GLN A 229 -13.24 -5.71 16.07
CA GLN A 229 -13.82 -4.38 15.87
C GLN A 229 -12.76 -3.48 15.28
N PHE A 230 -13.15 -2.66 14.32
CA PHE A 230 -12.25 -1.66 13.79
C PHE A 230 -12.95 -0.33 13.57
N SER A 231 -12.16 0.73 13.72
CA SER A 231 -12.54 2.09 13.33
C SER A 231 -11.47 2.62 12.38
N TYR A 232 -11.92 3.07 11.22
CA TYR A 232 -11.10 3.72 10.21
C TYR A 232 -11.57 5.16 10.05
N LEU A 233 -10.64 6.09 10.19
CA LEU A 233 -10.87 7.51 9.98
C LEU A 233 -9.79 8.04 9.04
N SER A 234 -10.17 8.71 7.96
CA SER A 234 -9.24 9.44 7.11
C SER A 234 -9.58 10.92 7.02
N HIS A 235 -8.54 11.75 7.02
CA HIS A 235 -8.58 13.19 6.78
C HIS A 235 -7.72 13.49 5.57
N LEU A 236 -8.35 13.80 4.44
CA LEU A 236 -7.64 13.95 3.18
C LEU A 236 -7.78 15.35 2.60
N PRO A 237 -6.65 15.98 2.24
CA PRO A 237 -6.67 17.32 1.69
C PRO A 237 -7.18 17.32 0.26
N LEU A 238 -8.22 18.12 0.01
CA LEU A 238 -8.67 18.49 -1.32
C LEU A 238 -7.89 19.73 -1.78
N TYR A 239 -7.25 19.65 -2.95
CA TYR A 239 -6.47 20.75 -3.50
C TYR A 239 -7.25 21.49 -4.58
N THR A 240 -7.12 22.82 -4.55
CA THR A 240 -7.51 23.72 -5.63
C THR A 240 -6.40 24.74 -5.79
N ASP A 241 -5.90 24.95 -7.02
CA ASP A 241 -4.82 25.91 -7.31
C ASP A 241 -3.57 25.70 -6.45
N ARG A 242 -3.15 24.44 -6.24
CA ARG A 242 -2.00 24.06 -5.41
C ARG A 242 -2.10 24.45 -3.93
N LYS A 243 -3.28 24.84 -3.44
CA LYS A 243 -3.56 25.09 -2.03
C LYS A 243 -4.60 24.10 -1.55
N ILE A 244 -4.55 23.78 -0.26
CA ILE A 244 -5.57 22.94 0.37
C ILE A 244 -6.84 23.78 0.48
N ALA A 245 -7.85 23.40 -0.28
CA ALA A 245 -9.14 24.06 -0.33
C ALA A 245 -10.05 23.59 0.79
N SER A 246 -10.01 22.30 1.11
CA SER A 246 -10.79 21.68 2.18
C SER A 246 -10.20 20.33 2.59
N VAL A 247 -10.70 19.76 3.68
CA VAL A 247 -10.34 18.41 4.12
C VAL A 247 -11.57 17.53 4.06
N GLU A 248 -11.52 16.49 3.25
CA GLU A 248 -12.54 15.46 3.22
C GLU A 248 -12.29 14.48 4.37
N THR A 249 -13.28 14.35 5.25
CA THR A 249 -13.24 13.36 6.32
C THR A 249 -14.08 12.17 5.92
N SER A 250 -13.50 10.97 5.99
CA SER A 250 -14.21 9.73 5.73
C SER A 250 -14.06 8.78 6.91
N GLU A 251 -15.16 8.15 7.31
CA GLU A 251 -15.22 7.28 8.47
C GLU A 251 -15.90 5.95 8.12
N LEU A 252 -15.33 4.87 8.64
CA LEU A 252 -15.90 3.54 8.64
C LEU A 252 -15.66 2.88 10.00
N MET A 253 -16.73 2.59 10.73
CA MET A 253 -16.69 1.79 11.94
C MET A 253 -17.48 0.50 11.71
N ASP A 254 -16.87 -0.66 11.95
CA ASP A 254 -17.56 -1.93 11.83
C ASP A 254 -16.96 -3.03 12.72
N SER A 255 -17.65 -4.15 12.83
CA SER A 255 -17.19 -5.38 13.46
C SER A 255 -17.21 -6.52 12.47
N VAL A 256 -16.07 -7.17 12.26
CA VAL A 256 -15.94 -8.27 11.30
C VAL A 256 -15.51 -9.53 12.02
N LYS A 257 -16.24 -10.61 11.73
CA LYS A 257 -15.84 -11.96 12.14
C LYS A 257 -14.88 -12.52 11.11
N VAL A 258 -13.62 -12.69 11.51
CA VAL A 258 -12.56 -13.26 10.67
C VAL A 258 -12.21 -14.67 11.13
N PRO A 259 -12.06 -15.65 10.21
CA PRO A 259 -11.46 -16.93 10.55
C PRO A 259 -10.04 -16.76 11.10
N VAL A 260 -9.59 -17.69 11.95
CA VAL A 260 -8.22 -17.65 12.52
C VAL A 260 -7.14 -17.66 11.42
N SER A 261 -7.41 -18.35 10.30
CA SER A 261 -6.54 -18.39 9.11
C SER A 261 -6.88 -17.34 8.04
N GLY A 262 -7.93 -16.55 8.28
CA GLY A 262 -8.49 -15.60 7.33
C GLY A 262 -7.92 -14.21 7.51
N GLY A 263 -8.68 -13.19 7.14
CA GLY A 263 -8.36 -11.78 7.38
C GLY A 263 -9.52 -10.90 6.94
N PHE A 264 -9.35 -9.59 7.01
CA PHE A 264 -10.28 -8.66 6.38
C PHE A 264 -9.52 -7.60 5.62
N PHE A 265 -10.19 -6.96 4.68
CA PHE A 265 -9.62 -5.84 3.94
C PHE A 265 -10.56 -4.65 3.98
N ILE A 266 -9.97 -3.47 3.96
CA ILE A 266 -10.64 -2.20 3.76
C ILE A 266 -10.12 -1.65 2.43
N VAL A 267 -11.04 -1.24 1.57
CA VAL A 267 -10.78 -0.58 0.30
C VAL A 267 -11.39 0.80 0.34
N GLY A 268 -10.62 1.74 -0.16
CA GLY A 268 -11.04 3.13 -0.16
C GLY A 268 -10.69 3.83 1.13
N GLY A 269 -10.87 5.14 1.07
CA GLY A 269 -10.39 6.07 2.07
C GLY A 269 -10.43 7.51 1.61
N GLY A 270 -11.04 7.80 0.46
CA GLY A 270 -11.20 9.16 -0.06
C GLY A 270 -9.95 9.77 -0.67
N PHE A 271 -8.93 9.00 -1.09
CA PHE A 271 -7.75 9.59 -1.76
C PHE A 271 -8.22 10.43 -2.93
N PRO A 272 -8.05 11.77 -2.85
CA PRO A 272 -8.71 12.64 -3.78
C PRO A 272 -8.21 12.32 -5.17
N ARG A 273 -9.19 12.10 -6.04
CA ARG A 273 -8.94 11.69 -7.41
C ARG A 273 -8.23 12.84 -8.10
N ARG A 274 -7.00 12.59 -8.58
CA ARG A 274 -6.24 13.58 -9.34
C ARG A 274 -7.02 13.98 -10.58
N THR A 275 -7.45 15.24 -10.65
CA THR A 275 -7.72 15.89 -11.93
C THR A 275 -6.45 16.63 -12.39
N GLY A 276 -5.50 15.92 -13.01
CA GLY A 276 -4.32 16.54 -13.65
C GLY A 276 -2.95 16.18 -13.06
N SER A 277 -1.98 17.11 -13.18
CA SER A 277 -0.54 16.90 -12.91
C SER A 277 -0.07 17.36 -11.52
N GLU A 278 -0.97 17.47 -10.54
CA GLU A 278 -0.64 18.01 -9.21
C GLU A 278 0.07 16.96 -8.34
N THR A 279 1.11 17.38 -7.60
CA THR A 279 1.85 16.55 -6.64
C THR A 279 1.35 16.79 -5.23
N TYR A 280 1.06 15.72 -4.48
CA TYR A 280 0.71 15.84 -3.06
C TYR A 280 1.98 16.07 -2.25
N PRO A 281 1.98 16.99 -1.27
CA PRO A 281 3.11 17.17 -0.35
C PRO A 281 3.23 16.03 0.67
N LEU A 282 2.38 15.00 0.56
CA LEU A 282 2.39 13.81 1.42
C LEU A 282 3.49 12.85 0.94
N ASN A 283 4.68 12.98 1.51
CA ASN A 283 5.81 12.10 1.23
C ASN A 283 6.04 11.14 2.41
N GLY A 284 6.47 9.92 2.10
CA GLY A 284 6.95 8.93 3.07
C GLY A 284 5.95 7.81 3.37
N GLY A 285 6.43 6.57 3.20
CA GLY A 285 5.73 5.36 3.63
C GLY A 285 4.45 5.11 2.83
N VAL A 286 3.34 4.88 3.52
CA VAL A 286 2.05 4.56 2.87
C VAL A 286 1.50 5.72 2.03
N PHE A 287 1.94 6.96 2.28
CA PHE A 287 1.50 8.13 1.52
C PHE A 287 2.20 8.26 0.17
N ASP A 288 3.30 7.52 -0.07
CA ASP A 288 3.98 7.50 -1.36
C ASP A 288 3.05 7.02 -2.49
N ILE A 289 1.95 6.33 -2.16
CA ILE A 289 0.91 5.97 -3.13
C ILE A 289 0.28 7.22 -3.77
N LEU A 290 0.08 8.29 -3.02
CA LEU A 290 -0.52 9.53 -3.54
C LEU A 290 0.37 10.22 -4.58
N ASN A 291 1.66 9.94 -4.50
CA ASN A 291 2.65 10.41 -5.46
C ASN A 291 2.96 9.39 -6.56
N SER A 292 2.41 8.18 -6.49
CA SER A 292 2.57 7.15 -7.50
C SER A 292 2.01 7.63 -8.85
N PRO A 293 2.79 7.63 -9.95
CA PRO A 293 2.26 7.90 -11.28
C PRO A 293 1.36 6.77 -11.80
N ARG A 294 1.39 5.60 -11.12
CA ARG A 294 0.52 4.46 -11.41
C ARG A 294 -0.82 4.55 -10.69
N PHE A 295 -0.90 5.33 -9.62
CA PHE A 295 -2.14 5.55 -8.91
C PHE A 295 -3.01 6.52 -9.71
N LYS A 296 -3.80 5.96 -10.60
CA LYS A 296 -4.71 6.70 -11.47
C LYS A 296 -6.15 6.36 -11.13
N GLU A 297 -7.00 7.37 -11.24
CA GLU A 297 -8.43 7.21 -11.02
C GLU A 297 -8.99 6.09 -11.90
N GLY A 298 -9.63 5.11 -11.26
CA GLY A 298 -10.27 4.00 -11.94
C GLY A 298 -9.32 2.93 -12.50
N GLU A 299 -8.00 3.08 -12.36
CA GLU A 299 -7.03 2.04 -12.76
C GLU A 299 -6.51 1.23 -11.56
N THR A 300 -6.46 1.83 -10.36
CA THR A 300 -5.93 1.21 -9.13
C THR A 300 -6.78 1.52 -7.91
N GLU A 301 -6.74 0.65 -6.92
CA GLU A 301 -7.42 0.76 -5.63
C GLU A 301 -6.38 0.74 -4.50
N PHE A 302 -6.62 1.54 -3.45
CA PHE A 302 -5.86 1.42 -2.21
C PHE A 302 -6.54 0.42 -1.29
N VAL A 303 -5.78 -0.58 -0.86
CA VAL A 303 -6.27 -1.68 -0.02
C VAL A 303 -5.44 -1.78 1.23
N ILE A 304 -6.11 -1.76 2.39
CA ILE A 304 -5.54 -2.11 3.68
C ILE A 304 -5.97 -3.54 3.99
N LEU A 305 -5.02 -4.45 4.08
CA LEU A 305 -5.26 -5.86 4.39
C LEU A 305 -4.83 -6.14 5.84
N VAL A 306 -5.74 -6.67 6.65
CA VAL A 306 -5.50 -7.00 8.06
C VAL A 306 -5.61 -8.51 8.24
N MET A 307 -4.49 -9.12 8.63
CA MET A 307 -4.32 -10.57 8.72
C MET A 307 -3.94 -10.98 10.15
N PRO A 308 -4.72 -11.84 10.81
CA PRO A 308 -4.23 -12.71 11.89
C PRO A 308 -2.93 -13.40 11.47
N LYS A 309 -1.96 -13.42 12.37
CA LYS A 309 -0.83 -14.34 12.32
C LYS A 309 -1.09 -15.47 13.32
N PRO A 310 -0.85 -16.72 12.92
CA PRO A 310 -0.96 -17.87 13.81
C PRO A 310 0.05 -17.78 14.96
#